data_AF-A0A858R9Z1-F1
#
_entry.id   AF-A0A858R9Z1-F1
#
_cell.length_a   1.000
_cell.length_b   1.000
_cell.length_c   1.000
_cell.angle_alpha   90.00
_cell.angle_beta   90.00
_cell.angle_gamma   90.00
#
_symmetry.space_group_name_H-M   'P 1'
#
loop_
_entity.id
_entity.type
_entity.pdbx_description
1 polymer ?
#
loop_
_entity_poly.entity_id
_entity_poly.type
_entity_poly.pdbx_seq_one_letter_code
_entity_poly.pdbx_strand_id
1 'polypeptide(L)' 'MLPALLSAFRALTGLEAKPTYAAAHRWRYALPTAPLGSGYLLDWDLDLGACGDWCLEARGEAAWVSGHRLGQALAEAAR' A
#
# COMPACT_ATOMS: atom_id res chain seq x y z
N MET A 1 15.86 -15.19 3.46
CA MET A 1 14.85 -14.34 4.13
C MET A 1 14.14 -15.09 5.24
N LEU A 2 13.39 -16.17 4.96
CA LEU A 2 12.64 -16.91 6.00
C LEU A 2 13.51 -17.40 7.20
N PRO A 3 14.70 -18.01 7.00
CA PRO A 3 15.54 -18.43 8.13
C PRO A 3 16.00 -17.26 9.02
N ALA A 4 16.30 -16.11 8.41
CA ALA A 4 16.72 -14.90 9.13
C ALA A 4 15.56 -14.33 9.98
N LEU A 5 14.34 -14.30 9.42
CA LEU A 5 13.15 -13.85 10.15
C LEU A 5 12.80 -14.79 11.31
N LEU A 6 12.91 -16.11 11.12
CA LEU A 6 12.69 -17.08 12.20
C LEU A 6 13.75 -16.96 13.30
N SER A 7 15.02 -16.74 12.93
CA SER A 7 16.09 -16.49 13.90
C SER A 7 15.81 -15.24 14.75
N ALA A 8 15.44 -14.13 14.10
CA ALA A 8 15.07 -12.89 14.81
C ALA A 8 13.84 -13.07 15.72
N PHE A 9 12.82 -13.80 15.26
CA PHE A 9 11.64 -14.11 16.06
C PHE A 9 11.98 -14.91 17.31
N ARG A 10 12.83 -15.94 17.20
CA ARG A 10 13.32 -16.73 18.35
C ARG A 10 14.06 -15.85 19.34
N ALA A 11 14.99 -15.03 18.85
CA ALA A 11 15.76 -14.13 19.70
C ALA A 11 14.88 -13.14 20.49
N LEU A 12 13.78 -12.66 19.90
CA LEU A 12 12.85 -11.72 20.53
C LEU A 12 11.87 -12.38 21.51
N THR A 13 11.49 -13.63 21.27
CA THR A 13 10.39 -14.30 22.00
C THR A 13 10.84 -15.42 22.92
N GLY A 14 12.05 -15.97 22.74
CA GLY A 14 12.54 -17.18 23.40
C GLY A 14 11.85 -18.47 22.96
N LEU A 15 10.95 -18.42 21.97
CA LEU A 15 10.20 -19.59 21.51
C LEU A 15 11.05 -20.47 20.60
N GLU A 16 11.43 -21.64 21.09
CA GLU A 16 12.24 -22.59 20.31
C GLU A 16 11.43 -23.63 19.51
N ALA A 17 10.10 -23.60 19.60
CA ALA A 17 9.25 -24.53 18.86
C ALA A 17 9.46 -24.41 17.34
N LYS A 18 9.52 -25.54 16.64
CA LYS A 18 9.56 -25.56 15.16
C LYS A 18 8.14 -25.29 14.64
N PRO A 19 7.95 -24.29 13.75
CA PRO A 19 6.63 -24.05 13.17
C PRO A 19 6.21 -25.24 12.29
N THR A 20 4.93 -25.62 12.37
CA THR A 20 4.33 -26.65 11.51
C THR A 20 4.17 -26.17 10.06
N TYR A 21 4.10 -24.84 9.87
CA TYR A 21 4.04 -24.19 8.57
C TYR A 21 4.82 -22.88 8.60
N ALA A 22 5.57 -22.59 7.53
CA ALA A 22 6.28 -21.33 7.38
C ALA A 22 6.38 -20.93 5.90
N ALA A 23 6.12 -19.65 5.61
CA ALA A 23 6.25 -19.07 4.29
C ALA A 23 6.85 -17.66 4.40
N ALA A 24 7.47 -17.20 3.33
CA ALA A 24 7.93 -15.82 3.21
C ALA A 24 7.51 -15.26 1.85
N HIS A 25 7.07 -14.01 1.86
CA HIS A 25 6.71 -13.27 0.66
C HIS A 25 7.51 -11.96 0.60
N ARG A 26 7.81 -11.49 -0.61
CA ARG A 26 8.50 -10.20 -0.82
C ARG A 26 7.59 -9.25 -1.58
N TRP A 27 7.07 -8.25 -0.87
CA TRP A 27 6.31 -7.15 -1.43
C TRP A 27 7.25 -6.05 -1.90
N ARG A 28 7.54 -5.99 -3.20
CA ARG A 28 8.48 -5.00 -3.76
C ARG A 28 8.00 -3.55 -3.56
N TYR A 29 6.68 -3.33 -3.57
CA TYR A 29 6.05 -2.01 -3.49
C TYR A 29 5.09 -1.93 -2.30
N ALA A 30 5.48 -2.49 -1.15
CA ALA A 30 4.62 -2.57 0.03
C ALA A 30 4.36 -1.22 0.73
N LEU A 31 5.30 -0.28 0.61
CA LEU A 31 5.24 0.98 1.35
C LEU A 31 5.82 2.11 0.48
N PRO A 32 5.00 3.07 0.04
CA PRO A 32 5.51 4.24 -0.66
C PRO A 32 6.35 5.10 0.29
N THR A 33 7.54 5.51 -0.16
CA THR A 33 8.48 6.33 0.63
C THR A 33 8.50 7.80 0.22
N ALA A 34 7.95 8.12 -0.95
CA ALA A 34 7.80 9.47 -1.46
C ALA A 34 6.39 9.63 -2.04
N PRO A 35 5.40 10.00 -1.22
CA PRO A 35 4.04 10.22 -1.70
C PRO A 35 3.99 11.35 -2.74
N LEU A 36 3.06 11.23 -3.68
CA LEU A 36 2.86 12.22 -4.75
C LEU A 36 2.55 13.63 -4.21
N GLY A 37 1.86 13.70 -3.07
CA GLY A 37 1.44 14.96 -2.44
C GLY A 37 0.13 15.53 -3.01
N SER A 38 -0.30 15.11 -4.20
CA SER A 38 -1.66 15.34 -4.70
C SER A 38 -2.55 14.13 -4.37
N GLY A 39 -3.81 14.37 -4.01
CA GLY A 39 -4.70 13.30 -3.56
C GLY A 39 -5.02 12.22 -4.60
N TYR A 40 -4.84 12.53 -5.88
CA TYR A 40 -5.00 11.65 -7.04
C TYR A 40 -4.36 12.34 -8.27
N LEU A 41 -4.31 11.63 -9.40
CA LEU A 41 -4.03 12.19 -10.73
C LEU A 41 -5.27 12.05 -11.60
N LEU A 42 -5.54 13.07 -12.41
CA LEU A 42 -6.61 13.06 -13.39
C LEU A 42 -6.19 13.90 -14.59
N ASP A 43 -6.22 13.28 -15.75
CA ASP A 43 -5.98 13.89 -17.05
C ASP A 43 -7.27 13.79 -17.87
N TRP A 44 -7.91 14.94 -18.10
CA TRP A 44 -9.18 15.03 -18.82
C TRP A 44 -9.02 14.89 -20.33
N ASP A 45 -7.87 15.24 -20.89
CA ASP A 45 -7.62 15.10 -22.32
C ASP A 45 -7.46 13.61 -22.68
N LEU A 46 -7.02 12.79 -21.72
CA LEU A 46 -6.83 11.35 -21.86
C LEU A 46 -7.96 10.49 -21.26
N ASP A 47 -8.97 11.09 -20.63
CA ASP A 47 -10.00 10.39 -19.85
C ASP A 47 -9.40 9.38 -18.84
N LEU A 48 -8.29 9.76 -18.19
CA LEU A 48 -7.50 8.85 -17.36
C LEU A 48 -7.31 9.38 -15.95
N GLY A 49 -7.70 8.57 -14.96
CA GLY A 49 -7.45 8.82 -13.54
C GLY A 49 -6.54 7.77 -12.91
N ALA A 50 -5.71 8.19 -11.96
CA ALA A 50 -4.93 7.29 -11.11
C ALA A 50 -5.04 7.69 -9.64
N CYS A 51 -5.21 6.69 -8.78
CA CYS A 51 -5.34 6.86 -7.33
C CYS A 51 -4.64 5.72 -6.58
N GLY A 52 -4.30 5.94 -5.32
CA GLY A 52 -3.68 4.94 -4.45
C GLY A 52 -3.13 5.54 -3.16
N ASP A 53 -2.65 4.67 -2.27
CA ASP A 53 -1.98 5.09 -1.02
C ASP A 53 -0.79 5.99 -1.31
N TRP A 54 0.00 5.65 -2.34
CA TRP A 54 1.13 6.43 -2.83
C TRP A 54 0.79 7.87 -3.26
N CYS A 55 -0.49 8.21 -3.47
CA CYS A 55 -0.90 9.59 -3.73
C CYS A 55 -0.84 10.46 -2.46
N LEU A 56 -1.13 9.89 -1.29
CA LEU A 56 -1.33 10.62 -0.04
C LEU A 56 -0.32 10.19 1.04
N GLU A 57 -0.47 8.98 1.56
CA GLU A 57 0.33 8.44 2.67
C GLU A 57 0.41 6.91 2.58
N ALA A 58 1.43 6.31 3.19
CA ALA A 58 1.71 4.88 3.13
C ALA A 58 0.81 4.02 4.05
N ARG A 59 -0.52 4.15 3.90
CA ARG A 59 -1.54 3.45 4.72
C ARG A 59 -2.76 3.08 3.89
N GLY A 60 -3.46 2.02 4.32
CA GLY A 60 -4.66 1.54 3.63
C GLY A 60 -5.77 2.61 3.50
N GLU A 61 -5.97 3.45 4.52
CA GLU A 61 -6.97 4.53 4.48
C GLU A 61 -6.65 5.58 3.41
N ALA A 62 -5.38 5.87 3.17
CA ALA A 62 -4.96 6.82 2.15
C ALA A 62 -5.31 6.34 0.74
N ALA A 63 -5.21 5.03 0.47
CA ALA A 63 -5.69 4.45 -0.78
C ALA A 63 -7.19 4.69 -0.97
N TRP A 64 -7.98 4.46 0.10
CA TRP A 64 -9.43 4.69 0.05
C TRP A 64 -9.75 6.18 -0.20
N VAL A 65 -9.14 7.10 0.55
CA VAL A 65 -9.37 8.54 0.40
C VAL A 65 -8.96 9.02 -0.99
N SER A 66 -7.82 8.56 -1.51
CA SER A 66 -7.35 8.90 -2.85
C SER A 66 -8.37 8.48 -3.92
N GLY A 67 -8.83 7.23 -3.87
CA GLY A 67 -9.84 6.71 -4.80
C GLY A 67 -11.19 7.42 -4.67
N HIS A 68 -11.62 7.71 -3.44
CA HIS A 68 -12.86 8.43 -3.20
C HIS A 68 -12.84 9.83 -3.82
N ARG A 69 -11.75 10.58 -3.62
CA ARG A 69 -11.59 11.93 -4.17
C ARG A 69 -11.59 11.93 -5.70
N LEU A 70 -10.89 10.98 -6.32
CA LEU A 70 -10.93 10.83 -7.78
C LEU A 70 -12.36 10.53 -8.27
N GLY A 71 -13.06 9.61 -7.62
CA GLY A 71 -14.44 9.28 -7.96
C GLY A 71 -15.40 10.47 -7.84
N GLN A 72 -15.22 11.32 -6.82
CA GLN A 72 -16.00 12.56 -6.66
C GLN A 72 -15.76 13.52 -7.84
N ALA A 73 -14.50 13.76 -8.20
CA ALA A 73 -14.15 14.64 -9.31
C ALA A 73 -14.76 14.17 -10.65
N LEU A 74 -14.73 12.85 -10.91
CA LEU A 74 -15.36 12.25 -12.09
C LEU A 74 -16.89 12.40 -12.06
N ALA A 75 -17.52 12.18 -10.92
CA ALA A 75 -18.97 12.28 -10.78
C ALA A 75 -19.48 13.73 -10.90
N GLU A 76 -18.69 14.71 -10.47
CA GLU A 76 -18.99 16.14 -10.62
C GLU A 76 -18.89 16.59 -12.08
N ALA A 77 -17.87 16.13 -12.82
CA ALA A 77 -17.70 16.46 -14.24
C ALA A 77 -18.75 15.82 -15.16
N ALA A 78 -19.40 14.74 -14.72
CA ALA A 78 -20.46 14.06 -15.47
C ALA A 78 -21.85 14.72 -15.34
N ARG A 79 -21.96 15.83 -14.59
CA ARG A 79 -23.20 16.61 -14.41
C ARG A 79 -23.24 17.79 -15.36
#